data_AF-A0A7Y1ZZ51-F1
#
_entry.id   AF-A0A7Y1ZZ51-F1
#
_cell.length_a   1.000
_cell.length_b   1.000
_cell.length_c   1.000
_cell.angle_alpha   90.00
_cell.angle_beta   90.00
_cell.angle_gamma   90.00
#
_symmetry.space_group_name_H-M   'P 1'
#
loop_
_entity.id
_entity.type
_entity.pdbx_description
1 polymer ?
#
loop_
_entity_poly.entity_id
_entity_poly.type
_entity_poly.pdbx_seq_one_letter_code
_entity_poly.pdbx_strand_id
1 'polypeptide(L)'
;MRVKISTPFGDMIAELYNETPQHRDNFIKLAEEGFYNDLLFHRVISGFMIQGGDPDSKGAAPEQRLGSGGPGYTIEAEILPQFYHKKGALSAARTGDGANPERRSSGSQFYVVQGRPVPMGGSNVQKENQMMQEYIRKPENAEYMERLKGYQQMASDPAKLQEAQQKIQELTEEIRGKALEGYVPPEPTEKDKLYAEIGGTPHLDGAYTVFGEVVEGLDVIDKIAAVKTAPGDRPVEDVKMSVSVIK
;
A
#
# COMPACT_ATOMS: atom_id res chain seq x y z
N MET A 1 -4.42 -19.80 13.42
CA MET A 1 -5.73 -20.33 12.96
C MET A 1 -5.82 -20.09 11.46
N ARG A 2 -6.47 -20.96 10.68
CA ARG A 2 -6.61 -20.75 9.23
C ARG A 2 -8.06 -20.58 8.80
N VAL A 3 -8.25 -19.74 7.79
CA VAL A 3 -9.54 -19.49 7.14
C VAL A 3 -9.37 -19.66 5.64
N LYS A 4 -10.43 -20.12 4.98
CA LYS A 4 -10.52 -20.19 3.53
C LYS A 4 -11.45 -19.09 3.03
N ILE A 5 -10.98 -18.29 2.08
CA ILE A 5 -11.77 -17.30 1.35
C ILE A 5 -11.99 -17.85 -0.06
N SER A 6 -13.19 -18.35 -0.35
CA SER A 6 -13.54 -18.92 -1.64
C SER A 6 -14.16 -17.87 -2.55
N THR A 7 -13.76 -17.87 -3.82
CA THR A 7 -14.21 -16.91 -4.84
C THR A 7 -14.39 -17.62 -6.20
N PRO A 8 -15.05 -16.98 -7.19
CA PRO A 8 -15.09 -17.51 -8.56
C PRO A 8 -13.71 -17.68 -9.23
N PHE A 9 -12.67 -17.02 -8.71
CA PHE A 9 -11.31 -17.07 -9.25
C PHE A 9 -10.40 -18.12 -8.58
N GLY A 10 -10.92 -18.79 -7.55
CA GLY A 10 -10.20 -19.77 -6.73
C GLY A 10 -10.32 -19.50 -5.23
N ASP A 11 -9.66 -20.36 -4.47
CA ASP A 11 -9.60 -20.31 -3.01
C ASP A 11 -8.31 -19.62 -2.56
N MET A 12 -8.42 -18.75 -1.54
CA MET A 12 -7.29 -18.22 -0.78
C MET A 12 -7.29 -18.82 0.62
N ILE A 13 -6.15 -19.30 1.10
CA ILE A 13 -5.99 -19.73 2.49
C ILE A 13 -5.28 -18.62 3.25
N ALA A 14 -5.92 -18.08 4.28
CA ALA A 14 -5.34 -17.07 5.15
C ALA A 14 -4.99 -17.66 6.52
N GLU A 15 -3.80 -17.35 7.01
CA GLU A 15 -3.37 -17.59 8.38
C GLU A 15 -3.60 -16.34 9.21
N LEU A 16 -4.32 -16.49 10.32
CA LEU A 16 -4.64 -15.40 11.24
C LEU A 16 -3.64 -15.35 12.40
N TYR A 17 -3.20 -14.15 12.75
CA TYR A 17 -2.19 -13.90 13.77
C TYR A 17 -2.77 -13.95 15.18
N ASN A 18 -2.00 -14.49 16.13
CA ASN A 18 -2.44 -14.64 17.51
C ASN A 18 -2.25 -13.35 18.33
N GLU A 19 -1.36 -12.49 17.88
CA GLU A 19 -0.99 -11.21 18.47
C GLU A 19 -2.04 -10.12 18.19
N THR A 20 -2.98 -10.38 17.29
CA THR A 20 -4.18 -9.56 17.04
C THR A 20 -5.47 -10.33 17.41
N PRO A 21 -5.64 -10.71 18.69
CA PRO A 21 -6.72 -11.60 19.11
C PRO A 21 -8.12 -11.01 18.85
N GLN A 22 -8.32 -9.70 19.01
CA GLN A 22 -9.66 -9.12 18.82
C GLN A 22 -10.11 -9.24 17.36
N HIS A 23 -9.20 -8.96 16.41
CA HIS A 23 -9.51 -9.10 14.99
C HIS A 23 -9.62 -10.57 14.56
N ARG A 24 -8.69 -11.41 15.02
CA ARG A 24 -8.70 -12.86 14.74
C ARG A 24 -10.01 -13.49 15.18
N ASP A 25 -10.38 -13.31 16.45
CA ASP A 25 -11.54 -13.97 17.05
C ASP A 25 -12.84 -13.45 16.47
N ASN A 26 -12.93 -12.15 16.19
CA ASN A 26 -14.06 -11.58 15.48
C ASN A 26 -14.19 -12.12 14.04
N PHE A 27 -13.08 -12.22 13.30
CA PHE A 27 -13.10 -12.73 11.93
C PHE A 27 -13.53 -14.20 11.88
N ILE A 28 -13.04 -15.02 12.81
CA ILE A 28 -13.45 -16.42 13.00
C ILE A 28 -14.95 -16.49 13.29
N LYS A 29 -15.43 -15.74 14.30
CA LYS A 29 -16.84 -15.71 14.67
C LYS A 29 -17.73 -15.40 13.47
N LEU A 30 -17.45 -14.32 12.74
CA LEU A 30 -18.24 -13.92 11.57
C LEU A 30 -18.17 -14.97 10.44
N ALA A 31 -17.04 -15.64 10.25
CA ALA A 31 -16.91 -16.73 9.30
C ALA A 31 -17.76 -17.95 9.70
N GLU A 32 -17.75 -18.36 10.97
CA GLU A 32 -18.54 -19.48 11.48
C GLU A 32 -20.06 -19.20 11.42
N GLU A 33 -20.45 -17.93 11.64
CA GLU A 33 -21.84 -17.47 11.49
C GLU A 33 -22.27 -17.35 10.02
N GLY A 34 -21.36 -17.56 9.05
CA GLY A 34 -21.65 -17.42 7.62
C GLY A 34 -21.89 -15.97 7.19
N PHE A 35 -21.47 -14.99 7.99
CA PHE A 35 -21.68 -13.56 7.74
C PHE A 35 -21.17 -13.15 6.36
N TYR A 36 -19.98 -13.65 5.99
CA TYR A 36 -19.31 -13.32 4.74
C TYR A 36 -19.87 -14.02 3.49
N ASN A 37 -20.79 -14.97 3.64
CA ASN A 37 -21.35 -15.71 2.51
C ASN A 37 -22.10 -14.77 1.58
N ASP A 38 -21.78 -14.83 0.28
CA ASP A 38 -22.31 -14.00 -0.80
C ASP A 38 -22.02 -12.49 -0.67
N LEU A 39 -21.10 -12.09 0.21
CA LEU A 39 -20.61 -10.71 0.22
C LEU A 39 -19.69 -10.47 -0.98
N LEU A 40 -19.53 -9.20 -1.35
CA LEU A 40 -18.71 -8.79 -2.48
C LEU A 40 -17.35 -8.28 -2.03
N PHE A 41 -16.33 -8.52 -2.87
CA PHE A 41 -15.19 -7.60 -2.98
C PHE A 41 -15.68 -6.34 -3.69
N HIS A 42 -16.23 -5.40 -2.90
CA HIS A 42 -16.93 -4.22 -3.41
C HIS A 42 -16.00 -3.08 -3.84
N ARG A 43 -14.70 -3.19 -3.58
CA ARG A 43 -13.71 -2.20 -3.98
C ARG A 43 -12.38 -2.88 -4.34
N VAL A 44 -11.91 -2.68 -5.56
CA VAL A 44 -10.75 -3.36 -6.13
C VAL A 44 -9.85 -2.35 -6.84
N ILE A 45 -8.60 -2.22 -6.39
CA ILE A 45 -7.66 -1.25 -6.96
C ILE A 45 -6.38 -1.97 -7.36
N SER A 46 -6.15 -2.07 -8.67
CA SER A 46 -4.99 -2.74 -9.25
C SER A 46 -3.68 -2.09 -8.82
N GLY A 47 -2.81 -2.87 -8.18
CA GLY A 47 -1.56 -2.43 -7.57
C GLY A 47 -1.68 -1.96 -6.13
N PHE A 48 -2.85 -2.11 -5.51
CA PHE A 48 -3.10 -1.67 -4.14
C PHE A 48 -3.73 -2.80 -3.32
N MET A 49 -5.04 -3.04 -3.44
CA MET A 49 -5.75 -4.02 -2.61
C MET A 49 -7.09 -4.45 -3.21
N ILE A 50 -7.62 -5.56 -2.68
CA ILE A 50 -9.00 -6.01 -2.87
C ILE A 50 -9.71 -5.92 -1.51
N GLN A 51 -10.83 -5.20 -1.43
CA GLN A 51 -11.56 -4.93 -0.19
C GLN A 51 -12.96 -5.52 -0.24
N GLY A 52 -13.35 -6.16 0.86
CA GLY A 52 -14.64 -6.80 1.06
C GLY A 52 -15.15 -6.65 2.49
N GLY A 53 -16.17 -7.44 2.83
CA GLY A 53 -16.69 -7.56 4.20
C GLY A 53 -17.77 -6.55 4.57
N ASP A 54 -18.31 -5.81 3.59
CA ASP A 54 -19.48 -4.96 3.79
C ASP A 54 -20.77 -5.81 3.69
N PRO A 55 -21.57 -5.96 4.77
CA PRO A 55 -22.82 -6.72 4.74
C PRO A 55 -23.85 -6.16 3.76
N ASP A 56 -23.83 -4.85 3.48
CA ASP A 56 -24.77 -4.20 2.57
C ASP A 56 -24.53 -4.61 1.11
N SER A 57 -23.39 -5.27 0.82
CA SER A 57 -23.06 -5.79 -0.51
C SER A 57 -23.88 -7.01 -0.90
N LYS A 58 -24.53 -7.69 0.05
CA LYS A 58 -25.32 -8.90 -0.20
C LYS A 58 -26.54 -8.57 -1.06
N GLY A 59 -26.52 -9.01 -2.33
CA GLY A 59 -27.61 -8.73 -3.26
C GLY A 59 -27.75 -7.25 -3.64
N ALA A 60 -26.70 -6.46 -3.42
CA ALA A 60 -26.70 -5.04 -3.74
C ALA A 60 -26.91 -4.79 -5.24
N ALA A 61 -27.70 -3.77 -5.58
CA ALA A 61 -27.80 -3.32 -6.95
C ALA A 61 -26.43 -2.83 -7.48
N PRO A 62 -26.15 -2.89 -8.80
CA PRO A 62 -24.87 -2.46 -9.36
C PRO A 62 -24.48 -1.01 -8.98
N GLU A 63 -25.46 -0.10 -8.95
CA GLU A 63 -25.26 1.33 -8.63
C GLU A 63 -25.31 1.63 -7.13
N GLN A 64 -25.57 0.63 -6.28
CA GLN A 64 -25.60 0.84 -4.84
C GLN A 64 -24.20 1.17 -4.34
N ARG A 65 -24.09 2.28 -3.60
CA ARG A 65 -22.86 2.66 -2.93
C ARG A 65 -22.59 1.69 -1.76
N LEU A 66 -21.38 1.15 -1.73
CA LEU A 66 -20.90 0.21 -0.72
C LEU A 66 -19.66 0.78 0.00
N GLY A 67 -19.19 0.07 1.00
CA GLY A 67 -18.04 0.41 1.86
C GLY A 67 -18.42 1.12 3.15
N SER A 68 -19.71 1.29 3.46
CA SER A 68 -20.18 1.98 4.67
C SER A 68 -20.89 1.06 5.68
N GLY A 69 -21.25 -0.16 5.27
CA GLY A 69 -21.92 -1.11 6.16
C GLY A 69 -20.96 -1.79 7.13
N GLY A 70 -21.55 -2.50 8.09
CA GLY A 70 -20.83 -3.27 9.11
C GLY A 70 -21.80 -3.93 10.10
N PRO A 71 -21.30 -4.71 11.06
CA PRO A 71 -22.14 -5.48 11.98
C PRO A 71 -22.71 -4.65 13.15
N GLY A 72 -22.65 -3.31 13.06
CA GLY A 72 -23.10 -2.40 14.12
C GLY A 72 -22.06 -2.10 15.20
N TYR A 73 -20.81 -2.54 15.04
CA TYR A 73 -19.72 -2.25 15.97
C TYR A 73 -18.37 -2.07 15.25
N THR A 74 -17.39 -1.54 16.00
CA THR A 74 -15.99 -1.37 15.58
C THR A 74 -15.06 -2.08 16.56
N ILE A 75 -13.87 -2.45 16.11
CA ILE A 75 -12.85 -3.15 16.90
C ILE A 75 -11.75 -2.16 17.27
N GLU A 76 -11.20 -2.25 18.48
CA GLU A 76 -10.05 -1.45 18.88
C GLU A 76 -8.82 -1.82 18.02
N ALA A 77 -8.01 -0.82 17.66
CA ALA A 77 -6.89 -1.01 16.75
C ALA A 77 -5.78 -1.87 17.41
N GLU A 78 -5.38 -2.96 16.74
CA GLU A 78 -4.25 -3.82 17.12
C GLU A 78 -3.11 -3.58 16.11
N ILE A 79 -2.53 -2.37 16.13
CA ILE A 79 -1.47 -1.97 15.17
C ILE A 79 -0.12 -2.35 15.75
N LEU A 80 0.52 -3.35 15.16
CA LEU A 80 1.76 -3.93 15.65
C LEU A 80 2.88 -3.80 14.61
N PRO A 81 4.07 -3.28 14.97
CA PRO A 81 5.12 -2.93 14.01
C PRO A 81 5.72 -4.14 13.28
N GLN A 82 5.60 -5.34 13.83
CA GLN A 82 6.06 -6.58 13.18
C GLN A 82 5.13 -7.04 12.04
N PHE A 83 3.90 -6.54 11.97
CA PHE A 83 2.97 -6.83 10.89
C PHE A 83 2.83 -5.62 9.98
N TYR A 84 3.04 -5.85 8.69
CA TYR A 84 3.14 -4.79 7.69
C TYR A 84 2.52 -5.26 6.38
N HIS A 85 2.23 -4.31 5.50
CA HIS A 85 1.32 -4.50 4.40
C HIS A 85 2.00 -5.05 3.14
N LYS A 86 2.73 -6.17 3.28
CA LYS A 86 3.26 -6.94 2.15
C LYS A 86 2.12 -7.57 1.33
N LYS A 87 2.39 -7.98 0.08
CA LYS A 87 1.41 -8.74 -0.73
C LYS A 87 0.86 -9.93 0.06
N GLY A 88 -0.45 -10.12 0.03
CA GLY A 88 -1.17 -11.14 0.79
C GLY A 88 -1.57 -10.74 2.21
N ALA A 89 -1.07 -9.63 2.77
CA ALA A 89 -1.46 -9.19 4.10
C ALA A 89 -2.99 -8.97 4.17
N LEU A 90 -3.62 -9.56 5.19
CA LEU A 90 -5.05 -9.45 5.50
C LEU A 90 -5.22 -8.40 6.60
N SER A 91 -5.89 -7.31 6.27
CA SER A 91 -5.90 -6.09 7.09
C SER A 91 -7.32 -5.54 7.26
N ALA A 92 -7.57 -4.89 8.38
CA ALA A 92 -8.88 -4.34 8.70
C ALA A 92 -9.07 -2.96 8.05
N ALA A 93 -10.24 -2.74 7.44
CA ALA A 93 -10.60 -1.43 6.90
C ALA A 93 -11.05 -0.49 8.02
N ARG A 94 -10.86 0.82 7.85
CA ARG A 94 -11.37 1.86 8.76
C ARG A 94 -11.62 3.17 8.03
N THR A 95 -12.36 4.06 8.67
CA THR A 95 -12.44 5.46 8.27
C THR A 95 -11.15 6.20 8.63
N GLY A 96 -10.88 7.30 7.93
CA GLY A 96 -9.67 8.11 8.11
C GLY A 96 -9.60 8.84 9.46
N ASP A 97 -8.38 9.20 9.86
CA ASP A 97 -8.06 9.69 11.21
C ASP A 97 -8.89 10.92 11.64
N GLY A 98 -9.30 11.77 10.69
CA GLY A 98 -10.11 12.96 11.00
C GLY A 98 -11.49 12.65 11.61
N ALA A 99 -12.11 11.54 11.23
CA ALA A 99 -13.38 11.08 11.80
C ALA A 99 -13.20 9.92 12.80
N ASN A 100 -12.01 9.33 12.86
CA ASN A 100 -11.68 8.16 13.66
C ASN A 100 -10.24 8.27 14.20
N PRO A 101 -9.99 9.20 15.15
CA PRO A 101 -8.65 9.47 15.67
C PRO A 101 -8.06 8.29 16.44
N GLU A 102 -8.91 7.44 17.02
CA GLU A 102 -8.54 6.20 17.68
C GLU A 102 -8.21 5.06 16.69
N ARG A 103 -8.38 5.31 15.38
CA ARG A 103 -8.13 4.36 14.29
C ARG A 103 -8.84 3.02 14.45
N ARG A 104 -10.00 3.01 15.11
CA ARG A 104 -10.82 1.80 15.31
C ARG A 104 -11.15 1.16 13.96
N SER A 105 -11.05 -0.16 13.89
CA SER A 105 -11.33 -0.93 12.70
C SER A 105 -12.83 -1.12 12.50
N SER A 106 -13.26 -1.24 11.25
CA SER A 106 -14.57 -1.81 10.91
C SER A 106 -14.73 -3.17 11.56
N GLY A 107 -15.95 -3.48 12.03
CA GLY A 107 -16.25 -4.77 12.63
C GLY A 107 -16.22 -5.95 11.66
N SER A 108 -16.27 -5.72 10.35
CA SER A 108 -16.29 -6.81 9.35
C SER A 108 -15.56 -6.51 8.05
N GLN A 109 -15.33 -5.23 7.71
CA GLN A 109 -14.66 -4.92 6.45
C GLN A 109 -13.15 -5.14 6.57
N PHE A 110 -12.60 -5.78 5.54
CA PHE A 110 -11.19 -6.11 5.44
C PHE A 110 -10.70 -5.91 4.01
N TYR A 111 -9.38 -5.84 3.84
CA TYR A 111 -8.74 -5.90 2.54
C TYR A 111 -7.58 -6.89 2.54
N VAL A 112 -7.33 -7.46 1.37
CA VAL A 112 -6.12 -8.23 1.09
C VAL A 112 -5.22 -7.38 0.20
N VAL A 113 -3.97 -7.22 0.62
CA VAL A 113 -3.00 -6.43 -0.12
C VAL A 113 -2.60 -7.16 -1.41
N GLN A 114 -2.74 -6.46 -2.53
CA GLN A 114 -2.04 -6.85 -3.76
C GLN A 114 -0.68 -6.16 -3.82
N GLY A 115 -0.69 -4.82 -3.70
CA GLY A 115 0.49 -3.97 -3.80
C GLY A 115 1.20 -4.05 -5.14
N ARG A 116 2.35 -3.38 -5.22
CA ARG A 116 3.35 -3.55 -6.29
C ARG A 116 4.74 -3.61 -5.67
N PRO A 117 5.71 -4.26 -6.34
CA PRO A 117 7.12 -4.14 -6.01
C PRO A 117 7.51 -2.67 -5.79
N VAL A 118 8.10 -2.39 -4.63
CA VAL A 118 8.56 -1.05 -4.27
C VAL A 118 10.04 -0.94 -4.59
N PRO A 119 10.48 -0.05 -5.49
CA PRO A 119 11.89 0.09 -5.82
C PRO A 119 12.74 0.37 -4.57
N MET A 120 13.78 -0.44 -4.38
CA MET A 120 14.76 -0.20 -3.31
C MET A 120 15.42 1.17 -3.49
N GLY A 121 15.67 1.86 -2.38
CA GLY A 121 16.38 3.14 -2.38
C GLY A 121 15.56 4.36 -2.79
N GLY A 122 14.26 4.24 -3.09
CA GLY A 122 13.42 5.40 -3.41
C GLY A 122 13.37 6.46 -2.30
N SER A 123 13.34 6.03 -1.04
CA SER A 123 13.44 6.91 0.13
C SER A 123 14.82 7.56 0.26
N ASN A 124 15.89 6.81 -0.01
CA ASN A 124 17.26 7.33 -0.01
C ASN A 124 17.45 8.39 -1.10
N VAL A 125 16.96 8.14 -2.31
CA VAL A 125 16.99 9.10 -3.43
C VAL A 125 16.22 10.38 -3.09
N GLN A 126 15.04 10.26 -2.48
CA GLN A 126 14.28 11.44 -2.03
C GLN A 126 15.05 12.24 -0.97
N LYS A 127 15.67 11.57 0.00
CA LYS A 127 16.48 12.21 1.03
C LYS A 127 17.73 12.87 0.46
N GLU A 128 18.43 12.20 -0.46
CA GLU A 128 19.58 12.75 -1.17
C GLU A 128 19.20 14.01 -1.96
N ASN A 129 18.10 13.96 -2.71
CA ASN A 129 17.58 15.11 -3.44
C ASN A 129 17.20 16.26 -2.50
N GLN A 130 16.59 15.97 -1.35
CA GLN A 130 16.29 16.99 -0.34
C GLN A 130 17.58 17.63 0.19
N MET A 131 18.60 16.83 0.53
CA MET A 131 19.88 17.33 1.03
C MET A 131 20.60 18.19 -0.02
N MET A 132 20.58 17.77 -1.29
CA MET A 132 21.12 18.57 -2.39
C MET A 132 20.38 19.91 -2.54
N GLN A 133 19.05 19.90 -2.45
CA GLN A 133 18.24 21.13 -2.50
C GLN A 133 18.51 22.06 -1.31
N GLU A 134 18.64 21.52 -0.11
CA GLU A 134 19.00 22.28 1.08
C GLU A 134 20.42 22.86 0.95
N TYR A 135 21.36 22.09 0.41
CA TYR A 135 22.74 22.52 0.17
C TYR A 135 22.81 23.71 -0.77
N ILE A 136 22.20 23.64 -1.95
CA ILE A 136 22.27 24.72 -2.96
C ILE A 136 21.47 25.99 -2.56
N ARG A 137 20.54 25.87 -1.62
CA ARG A 137 19.74 27.01 -1.11
C ARG A 137 20.47 27.84 -0.06
N LYS A 138 21.59 27.35 0.48
CA LYS A 138 22.40 28.10 1.43
C LYS A 138 23.04 29.33 0.75
N PRO A 139 23.04 30.51 1.39
CA PRO A 139 23.64 31.72 0.79
C PRO A 139 25.10 31.54 0.36
N GLU A 140 25.89 30.80 1.13
CA GLU A 140 27.29 30.48 0.83
C GLU A 140 27.47 29.62 -0.43
N ASN A 141 26.41 28.96 -0.89
CA ASN A 141 26.41 28.05 -2.05
C ASN A 141 25.70 28.66 -3.27
N ALA A 142 25.42 29.97 -3.26
CA ALA A 142 24.68 30.64 -4.34
C ALA A 142 25.33 30.49 -5.73
N GLU A 143 26.66 30.33 -5.82
CA GLU A 143 27.35 30.14 -7.11
C GLU A 143 26.85 28.90 -7.87
N TYR A 144 26.42 27.86 -7.16
CA TYR A 144 25.96 26.62 -7.76
C TYR A 144 24.67 26.86 -8.56
N MET A 145 23.78 27.68 -8.02
CA MET A 145 22.54 28.08 -8.69
C MET A 145 22.82 28.97 -9.91
N GLU A 146 23.80 29.87 -9.83
CA GLU A 146 24.20 30.70 -10.97
C GLU A 146 24.81 29.88 -12.10
N ARG A 147 25.72 28.95 -11.78
CA ARG A 147 26.32 28.01 -12.74
C ARG A 147 25.26 27.11 -13.40
N LEU A 148 24.34 26.53 -12.60
CA LEU A 148 23.22 25.73 -13.13
C LEU A 148 22.36 26.52 -14.11
N LYS A 149 21.98 27.76 -13.75
CA LYS A 149 21.19 28.63 -14.62
C LYS A 149 21.93 28.96 -15.92
N GLY A 150 23.24 29.23 -15.85
CA GLY A 150 24.07 29.47 -17.02
C GLY A 150 24.11 28.26 -17.97
N TYR A 151 24.27 27.05 -17.44
CA TYR A 151 24.27 25.84 -18.26
C TYR A 151 22.88 25.50 -18.82
N GLN A 152 21.81 25.72 -18.06
CA GLN A 152 20.43 25.58 -18.57
C GLN A 152 20.14 26.55 -19.71
N GLN A 153 20.62 27.78 -19.63
CA GLN A 153 20.52 28.74 -20.73
C GLN A 153 21.35 28.29 -21.94
N MET A 154 22.54 27.72 -21.72
CA MET A 154 23.35 27.14 -22.80
C MET A 154 22.65 25.97 -23.49
N ALA A 155 21.91 25.15 -22.75
CA ALA A 155 21.14 24.02 -23.28
C ALA A 155 19.97 24.45 -24.20
N SER A 156 19.62 25.75 -24.23
CA SER A 156 18.62 26.27 -25.17
C SER A 156 19.13 26.35 -26.61
N ASP A 157 20.45 26.27 -26.82
CA ASP A 157 21.08 26.16 -28.13
C ASP A 157 21.30 24.66 -28.48
N PRO A 158 20.64 24.11 -29.51
CA PRO A 158 20.81 22.72 -29.92
C PRO A 158 22.25 22.33 -30.21
N ALA A 159 23.09 23.24 -30.69
CA ALA A 159 24.50 22.97 -30.97
C ALA A 159 25.35 22.80 -29.71
N LYS A 160 24.88 23.32 -28.57
CA LYS A 160 25.56 23.26 -27.27
C LYS A 160 24.89 22.36 -26.26
N LEU A 161 23.78 21.71 -26.63
CA LEU A 161 22.97 20.89 -25.74
C LEU A 161 23.80 19.79 -25.05
N GLN A 162 24.63 19.08 -25.80
CA GLN A 162 25.45 17.99 -25.26
C GLN A 162 26.49 18.51 -24.25
N GLU A 163 27.18 19.61 -24.58
CA GLU A 163 28.13 20.25 -23.69
C GLU A 163 27.45 20.78 -22.40
N ALA A 164 26.25 21.36 -22.55
CA ALA A 164 25.47 21.85 -21.43
C ALA A 164 25.01 20.73 -20.51
N GLN A 165 24.54 19.63 -21.07
CA GLN A 165 24.15 18.44 -20.32
C GLN A 165 25.34 17.86 -19.54
N GLN A 166 26.51 17.76 -20.17
CA GLN A 166 27.73 17.31 -19.49
C GLN A 166 28.09 18.24 -18.32
N LYS A 167 28.10 19.56 -18.54
CA LYS A 167 28.40 20.54 -17.48
C LYS A 167 27.39 20.52 -16.33
N ILE A 168 26.10 20.34 -16.63
CA ILE A 168 25.05 20.16 -15.63
C ILE A 168 25.29 18.88 -14.83
N GLN A 169 25.63 17.78 -15.50
CA GLN A 169 25.91 16.50 -14.85
C GLN A 169 27.13 16.61 -13.92
N GLU A 170 28.26 17.14 -14.40
CA GLU A 170 29.47 17.35 -13.60
C GLU A 170 29.18 18.22 -12.37
N LEU A 171 28.44 19.32 -12.55
CA LEU A 171 28.05 20.20 -11.45
C LEU A 171 27.11 19.51 -10.46
N THR A 172 26.19 18.68 -10.96
CA THR A 172 25.27 17.91 -10.12
C THR A 172 26.03 16.91 -9.27
N GLU A 173 27.03 16.22 -9.82
CA GLU A 173 27.90 15.31 -9.05
C GLU A 173 28.77 16.05 -8.04
N GLU A 174 29.28 17.23 -8.39
CA GLU A 174 30.01 18.10 -7.45
C GLU A 174 29.13 18.49 -6.25
N ILE A 175 27.91 18.97 -6.53
CA ILE A 175 26.91 19.32 -5.51
C ILE A 175 26.56 18.10 -4.69
N ARG A 176 26.34 16.94 -5.33
CA ARG A 176 25.98 15.70 -4.65
C ARG A 176 27.06 15.28 -3.66
N GLY A 177 28.32 15.26 -4.07
CA GLY A 177 29.45 14.89 -3.21
C GLY A 177 29.55 15.78 -1.97
N LYS A 178 29.32 17.09 -2.11
CA LYS A 178 29.36 18.05 -0.99
C LYS A 178 28.11 18.00 -0.13
N ALA A 179 26.93 17.91 -0.74
CA ALA A 179 25.65 17.86 -0.05
C ALA A 179 25.47 16.57 0.77
N LEU A 180 26.07 15.47 0.32
CA LEU A 180 26.03 14.17 0.96
C LEU A 180 27.32 13.86 1.75
N GLU A 181 28.18 14.86 2.00
CA GLU A 181 29.39 14.65 2.79
C GLU A 181 29.03 14.12 4.19
N GLY A 182 29.58 12.95 4.55
CA GLY A 182 29.28 12.26 5.80
C GLY A 182 27.90 11.57 5.86
N TYR A 183 27.09 11.67 4.82
CA TYR A 183 25.85 10.91 4.70
C TYR A 183 26.13 9.50 4.19
N VAL A 184 25.82 8.52 5.03
CA VAL A 184 25.79 7.11 4.64
C VAL A 184 24.31 6.73 4.51
N PRO A 185 23.81 6.44 3.29
CA PRO A 185 22.44 5.97 3.13
C PRO A 185 22.21 4.73 3.99
N PRO A 186 21.09 4.64 4.71
CA PRO A 186 20.78 3.43 5.46
C PRO A 186 20.69 2.24 4.50
N GLU A 187 21.30 1.13 4.90
CA GLU A 187 21.15 -0.15 4.22
C GLU A 187 19.68 -0.55 4.19
N PRO A 188 19.16 -1.09 3.06
CA PRO A 188 17.80 -1.60 3.00
C PRO A 188 17.55 -2.65 4.08
N THR A 189 16.47 -2.47 4.84
CA THR A 189 16.04 -3.46 5.83
C THR A 189 15.52 -4.71 5.12
N GLU A 190 15.39 -5.83 5.84
CA GLU A 190 14.72 -7.03 5.31
C GLU A 190 13.28 -6.74 4.85
N LYS A 191 12.60 -5.79 5.53
CA LYS A 191 11.27 -5.32 5.13
C LYS A 191 11.31 -4.61 3.77
N ASP A 192 12.32 -3.77 3.53
CA ASP A 192 12.47 -3.07 2.26
C ASP A 192 12.77 -4.04 1.11
N LYS A 193 13.64 -5.03 1.34
CA LYS A 193 13.95 -6.08 0.37
C LYS A 193 12.70 -6.89 0.02
N LEU A 194 11.90 -7.24 1.03
CA LEU A 194 10.65 -7.97 0.83
C LEU A 194 9.64 -7.16 0.01
N TYR A 195 9.47 -5.86 0.30
CA TYR A 195 8.62 -5.00 -0.52
C TYR A 195 9.10 -4.87 -1.96
N ALA A 196 10.42 -4.90 -2.20
CA ALA A 196 10.97 -4.89 -3.54
C ALA A 196 10.74 -6.21 -4.29
N GLU A 197 10.74 -7.34 -3.58
CA GLU A 197 10.57 -8.67 -4.18
C GLU A 197 9.10 -8.99 -4.46
N ILE A 198 8.25 -8.95 -3.43
CA ILE A 198 6.86 -9.44 -3.51
C ILE A 198 5.83 -8.32 -3.61
N GLY A 199 6.23 -7.08 -3.35
CA GLY A 199 5.36 -5.93 -3.34
C GLY A 199 4.57 -5.73 -2.04
N GLY A 200 3.83 -4.63 -2.00
CA GLY A 200 2.98 -4.30 -0.88
C GLY A 200 2.54 -2.84 -0.88
N THR A 201 2.15 -2.35 0.29
CA THR A 201 1.58 -1.00 0.48
C THR A 201 2.19 -0.33 1.73
N PRO A 202 3.52 -0.05 1.74
CA PRO A 202 4.24 0.42 2.93
C PRO A 202 3.69 1.72 3.53
N HIS A 203 2.97 2.53 2.74
CA HIS A 203 2.32 3.75 3.23
C HIS A 203 1.15 3.50 4.19
N LEU A 204 0.69 2.25 4.33
CA LEU A 204 -0.31 1.84 5.32
C LEU A 204 0.32 1.31 6.63
N ASP A 205 1.63 1.04 6.64
CA ASP A 205 2.33 0.52 7.82
C ASP A 205 2.15 1.46 9.02
N GLY A 206 1.86 0.89 10.19
CA GLY A 206 1.63 1.66 11.41
C GLY A 206 0.31 2.45 11.46
N ALA A 207 -0.55 2.33 10.43
CA ALA A 207 -1.82 3.04 10.35
C ALA A 207 -3.06 2.13 10.36
N TYR A 208 -2.91 0.84 10.05
CA TYR A 208 -4.00 -0.14 9.97
C TYR A 208 -3.59 -1.45 10.64
N THR A 209 -4.56 -2.17 11.19
CA THR A 209 -4.33 -3.50 11.77
C THR A 209 -4.20 -4.54 10.67
N VAL A 210 -3.03 -5.18 10.62
CA VAL A 210 -2.80 -6.42 9.87
C VAL A 210 -3.02 -7.58 10.83
N PHE A 211 -4.01 -8.42 10.57
CA PHE A 211 -4.43 -9.50 11.48
C PHE A 211 -4.24 -10.91 10.92
N GLY A 212 -3.67 -11.00 9.72
CA GLY A 212 -3.30 -12.26 9.09
C GLY A 212 -2.64 -12.05 7.73
N GLU A 213 -2.43 -13.15 7.01
CA GLU A 213 -1.92 -13.14 5.65
C GLU A 213 -2.44 -14.33 4.85
N VAL A 214 -2.60 -14.13 3.54
CA VAL A 214 -2.84 -15.21 2.58
C VAL A 214 -1.53 -15.98 2.38
N VAL A 215 -1.55 -17.27 2.71
CA VAL A 215 -0.43 -18.20 2.60
C VAL A 215 -0.53 -19.13 1.39
N GLU A 216 -1.74 -19.33 0.85
CA GLU A 216 -1.99 -20.08 -0.39
C GLU A 216 -3.02 -19.35 -1.25
N GLY A 217 -2.89 -19.41 -2.58
CA GLY A 217 -3.78 -18.73 -3.51
C GLY A 217 -3.46 -17.24 -3.73
N LEU A 218 -2.19 -16.83 -3.59
CA LEU A 218 -1.78 -15.43 -3.84
C LEU A 218 -2.09 -14.95 -5.26
N ASP A 219 -2.12 -15.85 -6.25
CA ASP A 219 -2.50 -15.54 -7.63
C ASP A 219 -3.98 -15.19 -7.78
N VAL A 220 -4.85 -15.65 -6.87
CA VAL A 220 -6.27 -15.29 -6.82
C VAL A 220 -6.44 -13.79 -6.56
N ILE A 221 -5.56 -13.20 -5.73
CA ILE A 221 -5.54 -11.75 -5.48
C ILE A 221 -5.31 -10.98 -6.79
N ASP A 222 -4.36 -11.43 -7.61
CA ASP A 222 -4.05 -10.78 -8.89
C ASP A 222 -5.19 -10.93 -9.90
N LYS A 223 -5.84 -12.11 -9.95
CA LYS A 223 -7.00 -12.35 -10.80
C LYS A 223 -8.16 -11.42 -10.45
N ILE A 224 -8.47 -11.28 -9.16
CA ILE A 224 -9.52 -10.35 -8.70
C ILE A 224 -9.10 -8.91 -9.00
N ALA A 225 -7.86 -8.53 -8.74
CA ALA A 225 -7.37 -7.18 -8.99
C ALA A 225 -7.30 -6.78 -10.47
N ALA A 226 -7.36 -7.75 -11.38
CA ALA A 226 -7.38 -7.54 -12.83
C ALA A 226 -8.79 -7.34 -13.42
N VAL A 227 -9.85 -7.51 -12.62
CA VAL A 227 -11.23 -7.32 -13.11
C VAL A 227 -11.48 -5.85 -13.48
N LYS A 228 -12.38 -5.63 -14.43
CA LYS A 228 -12.81 -4.28 -14.79
C LYS A 228 -13.61 -3.64 -13.65
N THR A 229 -13.29 -2.40 -13.31
CA THR A 229 -14.00 -1.63 -12.28
C THR A 229 -14.78 -0.45 -12.87
N ALA A 230 -15.88 -0.12 -12.20
CA ALA A 230 -16.69 1.07 -12.39
C ALA A 230 -16.16 2.22 -11.50
N PRO A 231 -16.69 3.46 -11.61
CA PRO A 231 -16.35 4.55 -10.70
C PRO A 231 -16.53 4.15 -9.23
N GLY A 232 -15.59 4.56 -8.37
CA GLY A 232 -15.54 4.10 -6.98
C GLY A 232 -14.86 2.75 -6.79
N ASP A 233 -14.18 2.26 -7.83
CA ASP A 233 -13.37 1.03 -7.83
C ASP A 233 -14.18 -0.27 -7.60
N ARG A 234 -15.51 -0.22 -7.76
CA ARG A 234 -16.37 -1.41 -7.67
C ARG A 234 -16.21 -2.28 -8.91
N PRO A 235 -16.01 -3.60 -8.80
CA PRO A 235 -16.04 -4.49 -9.98
C PRO A 235 -17.33 -4.34 -10.79
N VAL A 236 -17.22 -4.32 -12.12
CA VAL A 236 -18.37 -4.26 -13.04
C VAL A 236 -19.19 -5.56 -12.95
N GLU A 237 -18.48 -6.68 -12.83
CA GLU A 237 -19.06 -7.98 -12.52
C GLU A 237 -18.78 -8.30 -11.06
N ASP A 238 -19.83 -8.63 -10.30
CA ASP A 238 -19.73 -8.87 -8.87
C ASP A 238 -18.77 -10.04 -8.56
N VAL A 239 -17.75 -9.75 -7.77
CA VAL A 239 -16.83 -10.78 -7.23
C VAL A 239 -17.31 -11.19 -5.85
N LYS A 240 -18.11 -12.25 -5.80
CA LYS A 240 -18.62 -12.82 -4.56
C LYS A 240 -17.53 -13.57 -3.79
N MET A 241 -17.70 -13.64 -2.47
CA MET A 241 -16.89 -14.46 -1.59
C MET A 241 -17.74 -15.24 -0.59
N SER A 242 -17.12 -16.28 -0.04
CA SER A 242 -17.53 -16.95 1.19
C SER A 242 -16.30 -17.21 2.04
N VAL A 243 -16.43 -17.17 3.36
CA VAL A 243 -15.33 -17.41 4.28
C VAL A 243 -15.69 -18.55 5.22
N SER A 244 -14.80 -19.52 5.37
CA SER A 244 -14.98 -20.65 6.29
C SER A 244 -13.72 -20.90 7.10
N VAL A 245 -13.87 -21.31 8.36
CA VAL A 245 -12.74 -21.73 9.21
C VAL A 245 -12.24 -23.11 8.77
N ILE A 246 -10.93 -23.28 8.69
CA ILE A 246 -10.29 -24.59 8.46
C ILE A 246 -9.97 -25.19 9.83
N LYS A 247 -10.53 -26.37 10.09
CA LYS A 247 -10.35 -27.13 11.33
C LYS A 247 -9.22 -28.15 11.19
#